data_AF-A0A067THK8-F1
#
_entry.id   AF-A0A067THK8-F1
#
_cell.length_a   1.000
_cell.length_b   1.000
_cell.length_c   1.000
_cell.angle_alpha   90.00
_cell.angle_beta   90.00
_cell.angle_gamma   90.00
#
_symmetry.space_group_name_H-M   'P 1'
#
loop_
_entity.id
_entity.type
_entity.pdbx_description
1 polymer ?
#
loop_
_entity_poly.entity_id
_entity_poly.type
_entity_poly.pdbx_seq_one_letter_code
_entity_poly.pdbx_strand_id
1 'polypeptide(L)'
;MSPTGKGKEKAIDLTQDESLSEDSDSDTSSSSESESESDSQSSEDHTGTKITQEYLNSLLEKARRNAEAAEKLLQTKHDGQNKEEEVITLDDETQIPLPRLDPGNLPLPYIKLGQTRLDGPSSIRDPEVEFAEQATAFSSAPAPPIPPPELTKSGKPLTKKQKKEREHKTAGPDWFDLPAPSEADLPRLYREVEALRLRNQLDPKRFYKKDEGEGKGIKGLPKYFAVGTILPSTTPFGTASGDNLTRANRKRTLVDELVDDAEAKRYAKKKFEDLQSVRGAKGRNTLRAKQALRKSKW
;
A
#
# COMPACT_ATOMS: atom_id res chain seq x y z
N MET A 1 2.48 -37.29 59.09
CA MET A 1 3.88 -37.26 58.59
C MET A 1 3.88 -36.56 57.24
N SER A 2 4.37 -35.33 57.22
CA SER A 2 4.67 -34.56 56.00
C SER A 2 5.98 -35.07 55.38
N PRO A 3 6.22 -34.78 54.08
CA PRO A 3 7.43 -34.04 53.79
C PRO A 3 7.23 -32.90 52.78
N THR A 4 8.01 -31.86 53.03
CA THR A 4 8.02 -30.54 52.40
C THR A 4 8.97 -30.50 51.20
N GLY A 5 8.51 -29.96 50.07
CA GLY A 5 9.33 -29.65 48.89
C GLY A 5 9.26 -28.16 48.58
N LYS A 6 10.35 -27.44 48.84
CA LYS A 6 10.49 -25.99 48.62
C LYS A 6 10.76 -25.69 47.13
N GLY A 7 9.81 -25.10 46.42
CA GLY A 7 10.02 -24.43 45.13
C GLY A 7 10.17 -22.93 45.35
N LYS A 8 11.33 -22.37 44.98
CA LYS A 8 11.58 -20.92 44.99
C LYS A 8 11.08 -20.32 43.68
N GLU A 9 9.97 -19.61 43.74
CA GLU A 9 9.52 -18.69 42.70
C GLU A 9 10.33 -17.39 42.80
N LYS A 10 10.83 -16.89 41.67
CA LYS A 10 11.37 -15.54 41.54
C LYS A 10 10.48 -14.79 40.55
N ALA A 11 9.60 -13.96 41.10
CA ALA A 11 8.94 -12.88 40.39
C ALA A 11 10.00 -11.85 39.99
N ILE A 12 9.93 -11.38 38.74
CA ILE A 12 10.71 -10.22 38.28
C ILE A 12 9.66 -9.17 37.96
N ASP A 13 9.73 -8.12 38.77
CA ASP A 13 8.88 -6.95 38.77
C ASP A 13 9.17 -6.10 37.51
N LEU A 14 8.10 -5.74 36.81
CA LEU A 14 8.09 -4.90 35.61
C LEU A 14 7.65 -3.50 36.05
N THR A 15 8.61 -2.61 36.31
CA THR A 15 8.36 -1.16 36.37
C THR A 15 9.65 -0.40 36.05
N GLN A 16 9.75 0.13 34.83
CA GLN A 16 10.34 1.45 34.65
C GLN A 16 9.87 2.06 33.33
N ASP A 17 9.12 3.14 33.48
CA ASP A 17 8.66 4.07 32.47
C ASP A 17 9.82 4.73 31.73
N GLU A 18 9.68 4.91 30.42
CA GLU A 18 10.21 6.08 29.70
C GLU A 18 9.24 6.36 28.54
N SER A 19 8.55 7.48 28.68
CA SER A 19 7.69 8.14 27.71
C SER A 19 8.49 8.61 26.50
N LEU A 20 8.08 8.27 25.27
CA LEU A 20 8.39 9.08 24.09
C LEU A 20 7.17 9.16 23.17
N SER A 21 6.91 10.39 22.78
CA SER A 21 5.74 10.98 22.15
C SER A 21 5.43 10.47 20.75
N GLU A 22 4.14 10.46 20.48
CA GLU A 22 3.51 10.46 19.18
C GLU A 22 3.98 11.69 18.38
N ASP A 23 4.39 11.47 17.13
CA ASP A 23 4.17 12.47 16.08
C ASP A 23 3.90 11.72 14.76
N SER A 24 2.79 12.12 14.16
CA SER A 24 2.12 11.52 13.03
C SER A 24 2.28 12.47 11.86
N ASP A 25 3.11 12.14 10.88
CA ASP A 25 3.15 12.87 9.62
C ASP A 25 2.78 11.94 8.47
N SER A 26 1.64 12.29 7.87
CA SER A 26 1.06 11.71 6.68
C SER A 26 1.54 12.51 5.47
N ASP A 27 2.41 11.92 4.64
CA ASP A 27 2.77 12.51 3.36
C ASP A 27 1.96 11.87 2.23
N THR A 28 0.94 12.60 1.79
CA THR A 28 0.22 12.36 0.54
C THR A 28 0.96 13.08 -0.59
N SER A 29 1.63 12.34 -1.47
CA SER A 29 2.22 12.91 -2.68
C SER A 29 1.23 12.78 -3.84
N SER A 30 0.53 13.87 -4.15
CA SER A 30 -0.15 14.03 -5.44
C SER A 30 0.86 14.50 -6.48
N SER A 31 1.01 13.72 -7.54
CA SER A 31 1.74 14.08 -8.75
C SER A 31 0.95 15.14 -9.54
N SER A 32 1.51 16.35 -9.65
CA SER A 32 1.09 17.33 -10.66
C SER A 32 2.29 17.65 -11.54
N GLU A 33 2.14 17.33 -12.83
CA GLU A 33 3.07 17.65 -13.90
C GLU A 33 3.04 19.16 -14.18
N SER A 34 4.22 19.77 -14.28
CA SER A 34 4.38 21.13 -14.79
C SER A 34 5.77 21.26 -15.40
N GLU A 35 5.78 21.25 -16.72
CA GLU A 35 6.90 21.57 -17.61
C GLU A 35 7.37 23.01 -17.36
N SER A 36 8.66 23.22 -17.12
CA SER A 36 9.30 24.54 -17.18
C SER A 36 10.80 24.39 -17.45
N GLU A 37 11.14 24.53 -18.72
CA GLU A 37 12.50 24.65 -19.24
C GLU A 37 13.18 25.91 -18.67
N SER A 38 14.33 25.73 -18.02
CA SER A 38 15.29 26.82 -17.78
C SER A 38 16.69 26.24 -17.69
N ASP A 39 17.37 26.24 -18.83
CA ASP A 39 18.81 26.09 -18.91
C ASP A 39 19.48 27.26 -18.18
N SER A 40 20.18 26.95 -17.09
CA SER A 40 21.16 27.84 -16.49
C SER A 40 22.39 27.01 -16.16
N GLN A 41 23.33 27.01 -17.11
CA GLN A 41 24.66 26.44 -16.94
C GLN A 41 25.40 27.26 -15.87
N SER A 42 25.54 26.69 -14.68
CA SER A 42 26.44 27.20 -13.65
C SER A 42 27.54 26.17 -13.43
N SER A 43 28.72 26.47 -13.97
CA SER A 43 29.94 25.68 -13.86
C SER A 43 30.32 25.39 -12.40
N GLU A 44 30.50 24.11 -12.10
CA GLU A 44 30.98 23.60 -10.82
C GLU A 44 32.50 23.78 -10.72
N ASP A 45 32.94 24.87 -10.09
CA ASP A 45 34.33 25.01 -9.66
C ASP A 45 34.48 24.34 -8.28
N HIS A 46 34.87 23.06 -8.29
CA HIS A 46 35.22 22.33 -7.08
C HIS A 46 36.58 22.80 -6.55
N THR A 47 36.56 23.82 -5.69
CA THR A 47 37.64 24.09 -4.75
C THR A 47 37.16 23.82 -3.33
N GLY A 48 37.91 22.98 -2.59
CA GLY A 48 37.58 22.50 -1.25
C GLY A 48 37.67 23.59 -0.18
N THR A 49 36.77 24.57 -0.22
CA THR A 49 36.63 25.58 0.83
C THR A 49 35.77 25.00 1.96
N LYS A 50 36.37 24.88 3.15
CA LYS A 50 35.66 24.51 4.39
C LYS A 50 34.44 25.43 4.54
N ILE A 51 33.24 24.84 4.58
CA ILE A 51 31.98 25.55 4.75
C ILE A 51 32.05 26.34 6.05
N THR A 52 32.20 27.67 5.95
CA THR A 52 32.21 28.55 7.11
C THR A 52 30.78 28.76 7.59
N GLN A 53 30.58 28.89 8.91
CA GLN A 53 29.24 29.18 9.47
C GLN A 53 28.66 30.49 8.93
N GLU A 54 29.52 31.45 8.59
CA GLU A 54 29.12 32.72 7.98
C GLU A 54 28.49 32.54 6.60
N TYR A 55 29.02 31.61 5.79
CA TYR A 55 28.45 31.30 4.48
C TYR A 55 27.06 30.66 4.59
N LEU A 56 26.86 29.77 5.57
CA LEU A 56 25.56 29.17 5.86
C LEU A 56 24.54 30.22 6.35
N ASN A 57 24.96 31.14 7.20
CA ASN A 57 24.12 32.23 7.68
C ASN A 57 23.71 33.19 6.55
N SER A 58 24.65 33.51 5.65
CA SER A 58 24.36 34.33 4.45
C SER A 58 23.34 33.64 3.53
N LEU A 59 23.45 32.32 3.35
CA LEU A 59 22.53 31.54 2.54
C LEU A 59 21.12 31.48 3.16
N LEU A 60 21.03 31.31 4.48
CA LEU A 60 19.76 31.34 5.22
C LEU A 60 19.08 32.71 5.14
N GLU A 61 19.84 33.79 5.25
CA GLU A 61 19.32 35.14 5.07
C GLU A 61 18.79 35.39 3.65
N LYS A 62 19.48 34.85 2.63
CA LYS A 62 19.02 34.94 1.24
C LYS A 62 17.72 34.16 1.04
N ALA A 63 17.60 32.99 1.65
CA ALA A 63 16.36 32.19 1.62
C ALA A 63 15.19 32.93 2.28
N ARG A 64 15.41 33.56 3.45
CA ARG A 64 14.38 34.36 4.14
C ARG A 64 13.88 35.54 3.29
N ARG A 65 14.78 36.31 2.69
CA ARG A 65 14.39 37.44 1.81
C ARG A 65 13.56 36.98 0.61
N ASN A 66 13.88 35.83 0.02
CA ASN A 66 13.11 35.27 -1.07
C ASN A 66 11.71 34.81 -0.62
N ALA A 67 11.60 34.20 0.56
CA ALA A 67 10.32 33.82 1.14
C ALA A 67 9.44 35.06 1.42
N GLU A 68 10.00 36.11 2.03
CA GLU A 68 9.29 37.37 2.29
C GLU A 68 8.85 38.07 0.99
N ALA A 69 9.67 38.03 -0.06
CA ALA A 69 9.31 38.57 -1.36
C ALA A 69 8.16 37.78 -2.03
N ALA A 70 8.16 36.45 -1.89
CA ALA A 70 7.08 35.60 -2.37
C ALA A 70 5.77 35.84 -1.58
N GLU A 71 5.84 36.00 -0.26
CA GLU A 71 4.68 36.33 0.57
C GLU A 71 4.08 37.70 0.21
N LYS A 72 4.92 38.72 -0.03
CA LYS A 72 4.44 40.03 -0.51
C LYS A 72 3.76 39.93 -1.87
N LEU A 73 4.28 39.10 -2.77
CA LEU A 73 3.64 38.84 -4.08
C LEU A 73 2.26 38.18 -3.91
N LEU A 74 2.13 37.24 -2.97
CA LEU A 74 0.85 36.60 -2.65
C LEU A 74 -0.13 37.60 -2.01
N GLN A 75 0.33 38.49 -1.14
CA GLN A 75 -0.50 39.56 -0.57
C GLN A 75 -0.98 40.54 -1.65
N THR A 76 -0.14 40.93 -2.60
CA THR A 76 -0.57 41.79 -3.72
C THR A 76 -1.59 41.13 -4.65
N LYS A 77 -1.59 39.79 -4.75
CA LYS A 77 -2.62 39.05 -5.52
C LYS A 77 -3.97 38.99 -4.79
N HIS A 78 -3.98 39.07 -3.46
CA HIS A 78 -5.21 38.97 -2.67
C HIS A 78 -6.03 40.28 -2.65
N ASP A 79 -5.41 41.42 -2.96
CA ASP A 79 -6.08 42.74 -3.06
C ASP A 79 -6.47 43.13 -4.50
N GLY A 80 -6.04 42.37 -5.52
CA GLY A 80 -6.27 42.67 -6.94
C GLY A 80 -7.47 41.98 -7.61
N GLN A 81 -8.14 41.03 -6.95
CA GLN A 81 -9.22 40.25 -7.59
C GLN A 81 -10.62 40.89 -7.58
N ASN A 82 -10.77 42.13 -7.11
CA ASN A 82 -12.08 42.81 -7.02
C ASN A 82 -12.23 44.11 -7.82
N LYS A 83 -11.25 44.51 -8.65
CA LYS A 83 -11.34 45.79 -9.40
C LYS A 83 -10.66 45.78 -10.77
N GLU A 84 -11.06 44.91 -11.69
CA GLU A 84 -10.75 45.10 -13.11
C GLU A 84 -11.90 44.61 -14.02
N GLU A 85 -13.07 45.26 -13.92
CA GLU A 85 -13.99 45.39 -15.06
C GLU A 85 -14.52 46.84 -15.06
N GLU A 86 -13.85 47.74 -15.78
CA GLU A 86 -14.43 49.05 -16.11
C GLU A 86 -15.51 48.86 -17.17
N VAL A 87 -16.75 48.66 -16.72
CA VAL A 87 -17.93 48.73 -17.58
C VAL A 87 -18.23 50.20 -17.86
N ILE A 88 -18.09 50.63 -19.12
CA ILE A 88 -18.56 51.93 -19.60
C ILE A 88 -20.10 51.87 -19.64
N THR A 89 -20.76 52.28 -18.57
CA THR A 89 -22.20 52.59 -18.59
C THR A 89 -22.38 53.98 -19.18
N LEU A 90 -22.93 54.05 -20.39
CA LEU A 90 -23.42 55.29 -21.00
C LEU A 90 -24.55 55.87 -20.13
N ASP A 91 -24.51 57.19 -19.94
CA ASP A 91 -25.35 57.96 -19.03
C ASP A 91 -26.86 57.71 -19.20
N ASP A 92 -27.50 57.64 -18.03
CA ASP A 92 -28.92 57.51 -17.70
C ASP A 92 -29.95 58.01 -18.74
N GLU A 93 -30.53 57.07 -19.49
CA GLU A 93 -31.91 57.16 -19.95
C GLU A 93 -32.69 55.98 -19.35
N THR A 94 -33.73 56.29 -18.59
CA THR A 94 -34.53 55.37 -17.76
C THR A 94 -35.08 54.20 -18.57
N GLN A 95 -34.35 53.08 -18.63
CA GLN A 95 -34.87 51.83 -19.19
C GLN A 95 -35.84 51.21 -18.18
N ILE A 96 -37.13 51.36 -18.43
CA ILE A 96 -38.18 50.62 -17.73
C ILE A 96 -37.84 49.13 -17.83
N PRO A 97 -37.61 48.40 -16.72
CA PRO A 97 -37.25 46.99 -16.79
C PRO A 97 -38.38 46.25 -17.50
N LEU A 98 -38.02 45.50 -18.53
CA LEU A 98 -38.98 44.74 -19.33
C LEU A 98 -39.85 43.86 -18.40
N PRO A 99 -41.16 43.74 -18.67
CA PRO A 99 -42.04 42.89 -17.88
C PRO A 99 -41.53 41.45 -17.93
N ARG A 100 -41.52 40.79 -16.77
CA ARG A 100 -41.15 39.38 -16.67
C ARG A 100 -42.17 38.54 -17.44
N LEU A 101 -41.70 37.79 -18.42
CA LEU A 101 -42.52 36.83 -19.15
C LEU A 101 -42.60 35.54 -18.34
N ASP A 102 -43.81 35.06 -18.08
CA ASP A 102 -44.05 33.76 -17.44
C ASP A 102 -44.20 32.69 -18.54
N PRO A 103 -43.21 31.80 -18.75
CA PRO A 103 -43.22 30.86 -19.86
C PRO A 103 -44.13 29.63 -19.67
N GLY A 104 -44.91 29.58 -18.59
CA GLY A 104 -45.74 28.42 -18.26
C GLY A 104 -44.89 27.17 -17.98
N ASN A 105 -45.47 25.99 -18.23
CA ASN A 105 -44.86 24.71 -17.91
C ASN A 105 -44.03 24.19 -19.10
N LEU A 106 -42.73 24.48 -19.08
CA LEU A 106 -41.79 24.03 -20.11
C LEU A 106 -41.34 22.57 -19.86
N PRO A 107 -41.00 21.82 -20.93
CA PRO A 107 -40.37 20.51 -20.78
C PRO A 107 -39.02 20.65 -20.05
N LEU A 108 -38.60 19.58 -19.38
CA LEU A 108 -37.32 19.57 -18.68
C LEU A 108 -36.16 19.82 -19.67
N PRO A 109 -35.16 20.64 -19.30
CA PRO A 109 -34.06 20.96 -20.18
C PRO A 109 -33.16 19.73 -20.42
N TYR A 110 -32.59 19.66 -21.61
CA TYR A 110 -31.60 18.64 -22.00
C TYR A 110 -30.29 18.74 -21.22
N ILE A 111 -29.93 19.93 -20.75
CA ILE A 111 -28.68 20.18 -20.04
C ILE A 111 -28.99 20.88 -18.72
N LYS A 112 -28.52 20.30 -17.61
CA LYS A 112 -28.56 20.93 -16.29
C LYS A 112 -27.21 21.59 -16.05
N LEU A 113 -27.16 22.91 -16.13
CA LEU A 113 -25.96 23.69 -15.84
C LEU A 113 -25.60 23.58 -14.34
N GLY A 114 -24.30 23.64 -14.05
CA GLY A 114 -23.79 23.69 -12.68
C GLY A 114 -24.20 24.98 -11.93
N GLN A 115 -23.95 25.01 -10.62
CA GLN A 115 -24.41 26.12 -9.76
C GLN A 115 -23.63 27.42 -9.98
N THR A 116 -22.41 27.33 -10.53
CA THR A 116 -21.56 28.49 -10.79
C THR A 116 -21.29 28.65 -12.29
N ARG A 117 -21.00 29.88 -12.73
CA ARG A 117 -20.78 30.20 -14.15
C ARG A 117 -19.55 29.53 -14.77
N LEU A 118 -18.62 29.07 -13.93
CA LEU A 118 -17.39 28.38 -14.33
C LEU A 118 -17.56 26.85 -14.32
N ASP A 119 -18.68 26.36 -13.79
CA ASP A 119 -18.92 24.93 -13.67
C ASP A 119 -19.54 24.38 -14.96
N GLY A 120 -19.10 23.18 -15.36
CA GLY A 120 -19.60 22.51 -16.56
C GLY A 120 -21.05 22.06 -16.43
N PRO A 121 -21.63 21.45 -17.48
CA PRO A 121 -22.95 20.83 -17.36
C PRO A 121 -22.90 19.69 -16.33
N SER A 122 -23.69 19.82 -15.26
CA SER A 122 -23.78 18.84 -14.17
C SER A 122 -24.42 17.53 -14.59
N SER A 123 -25.31 17.56 -15.59
CA SER A 123 -25.99 16.39 -16.12
C SER A 123 -26.58 16.69 -17.50
N ILE A 124 -26.44 15.74 -18.41
CA ILE A 124 -27.05 15.75 -19.74
C ILE A 124 -28.16 14.70 -19.73
N ARG A 125 -29.37 15.11 -20.11
CA ARG A 125 -30.55 14.27 -20.23
C ARG A 125 -30.74 13.91 -21.70
N ASP A 126 -30.63 12.64 -22.04
CA ASP A 126 -30.98 12.12 -23.36
C ASP A 126 -32.39 11.52 -23.34
N PRO A 127 -33.33 12.04 -24.15
CA PRO A 127 -34.73 11.61 -24.14
C PRO A 127 -34.90 10.17 -24.65
N GLU A 128 -34.01 9.72 -25.54
CA GLU A 128 -34.03 8.36 -26.08
C GLU A 128 -33.62 7.33 -25.01
N VAL A 129 -32.65 7.68 -24.17
CA VAL A 129 -32.19 6.83 -23.06
C VAL A 129 -33.29 6.72 -22.01
N GLU A 130 -33.95 7.82 -21.65
CA GLU A 130 -35.08 7.78 -20.72
C GLU A 130 -36.25 6.97 -21.26
N PHE A 131 -36.56 7.08 -22.55
CA PHE A 131 -37.64 6.28 -23.15
C PHE A 131 -37.29 4.79 -23.11
N ALA A 132 -36.02 4.44 -23.36
CA ALA A 132 -35.55 3.06 -23.21
C ALA A 132 -35.61 2.59 -21.76
N GLU A 133 -35.19 3.40 -20.79
CA GLU A 133 -35.31 3.10 -19.36
C GLU A 133 -36.77 2.89 -18.94
N GLN A 134 -37.68 3.75 -19.39
CA GLN A 134 -39.09 3.62 -19.09
C GLN A 134 -39.68 2.35 -19.73
N ALA A 135 -39.34 2.06 -20.99
CA ALA A 135 -39.76 0.84 -21.67
C ALA A 135 -39.22 -0.42 -20.96
N THR A 136 -37.97 -0.39 -20.50
CA THR A 136 -37.39 -1.49 -19.72
C THR A 136 -38.00 -1.59 -18.31
N ALA A 137 -38.38 -0.49 -17.68
CA ALA A 137 -39.06 -0.48 -16.38
C ALA A 137 -40.48 -1.05 -16.46
N PHE A 138 -41.19 -0.84 -17.57
CA PHE A 138 -42.50 -1.45 -17.83
C PHE A 138 -42.38 -2.92 -18.26
N SER A 139 -41.26 -3.31 -18.86
CA SER A 139 -40.86 -4.71 -19.02
C SER A 139 -40.43 -5.26 -17.66
N SER A 140 -41.41 -5.66 -16.84
CA SER A 140 -41.18 -6.47 -15.64
C SER A 140 -40.40 -7.74 -16.02
N ALA A 141 -39.08 -7.65 -15.94
CA ALA A 141 -38.24 -8.84 -15.95
C ALA A 141 -38.70 -9.68 -14.74
N PRO A 142 -39.01 -10.98 -14.92
CA PRO A 142 -39.41 -11.81 -13.80
C PRO A 142 -38.32 -11.73 -12.73
N ALA A 143 -38.73 -11.38 -11.51
CA ALA A 143 -37.82 -11.23 -10.39
C ALA A 143 -36.88 -12.43 -10.34
N PRO A 144 -35.56 -12.20 -10.17
CA PRO A 144 -34.60 -13.29 -10.13
C PRO A 144 -35.09 -14.32 -9.10
N PRO A 145 -35.06 -15.62 -9.45
CA PRO A 145 -35.58 -16.66 -8.56
C PRO A 145 -34.89 -16.54 -7.21
N ILE A 146 -35.70 -16.54 -6.14
CA ILE A 146 -35.20 -16.46 -4.77
C ILE A 146 -34.19 -17.59 -4.58
N PRO A 147 -32.93 -17.29 -4.20
CA PRO A 147 -31.91 -18.32 -4.06
C PRO A 147 -32.39 -19.36 -3.04
N PRO A 148 -32.20 -20.66 -3.31
CA PRO A 148 -32.67 -21.71 -2.42
C PRO A 148 -32.09 -21.51 -1.02
N PRO A 149 -32.88 -21.73 0.05
CA PRO A 149 -32.39 -21.56 1.40
C PRO A 149 -31.21 -22.49 1.66
N GLU A 150 -30.08 -21.94 2.11
CA GLU A 150 -28.90 -22.73 2.45
C GLU A 150 -29.20 -23.68 3.62
N LEU A 151 -29.25 -24.98 3.32
CA LEU A 151 -29.51 -26.05 4.28
C LEU A 151 -28.21 -26.64 4.82
N THR A 152 -28.19 -27.03 6.10
CA THR A 152 -27.10 -27.85 6.65
C THR A 152 -27.08 -29.25 6.03
N LYS A 153 -25.99 -30.02 6.24
CA LYS A 153 -25.94 -31.47 5.94
C LYS A 153 -27.08 -32.28 6.61
N SER A 154 -27.76 -31.69 7.60
CA SER A 154 -28.88 -32.25 8.34
C SER A 154 -30.24 -31.65 7.97
N GLY A 155 -30.34 -30.87 6.88
CA GLY A 155 -31.59 -30.36 6.32
C GLY A 155 -32.26 -29.23 7.11
N LYS A 156 -31.58 -28.64 8.11
CA LYS A 156 -32.12 -27.54 8.94
C LYS A 156 -31.66 -26.19 8.36
N PRO A 157 -32.50 -25.13 8.45
CA PRO A 157 -32.08 -23.80 8.03
C PRO A 157 -30.97 -23.28 8.95
N LEU A 158 -29.89 -22.75 8.35
CA LEU A 158 -28.71 -22.31 9.08
C LEU A 158 -29.04 -21.09 9.97
N THR A 159 -28.74 -21.17 11.27
CA THR A 159 -28.93 -20.04 12.20
C THR A 159 -28.07 -18.85 11.77
N LYS A 160 -28.54 -17.61 11.97
CA LYS A 160 -27.79 -16.38 11.63
C LYS A 160 -26.34 -16.37 12.17
N LYS A 161 -26.09 -16.95 13.35
CA LYS A 161 -24.74 -17.10 13.93
C LYS A 161 -23.86 -18.05 13.11
N GLN A 162 -24.40 -19.20 12.73
CA GLN A 162 -23.68 -20.19 11.92
C GLN A 162 -23.40 -19.68 10.51
N LYS A 163 -24.31 -18.89 9.92
CA LYS A 163 -24.06 -18.19 8.64
C LYS A 163 -22.83 -17.28 8.73
N LYS A 164 -22.79 -16.39 9.73
CA LYS A 164 -21.64 -15.50 9.97
C LYS A 164 -20.34 -16.25 10.21
N GLU A 165 -20.36 -17.34 10.99
CA GLU A 165 -19.17 -18.17 11.19
C GLU A 165 -18.68 -18.83 9.90
N ARG A 166 -19.59 -19.19 8.98
CA ARG A 166 -19.20 -19.70 7.66
C ARG A 166 -18.67 -18.59 6.75
N GLU A 167 -19.30 -17.43 6.77
CA GLU A 167 -18.81 -16.24 6.06
C GLU A 167 -17.39 -15.89 6.51
N HIS A 168 -17.08 -15.91 7.81
CA HIS A 168 -15.73 -15.60 8.29
C HIS A 168 -14.67 -16.64 7.93
N LYS A 169 -15.04 -17.88 7.64
CA LYS A 169 -14.12 -18.94 7.17
C LYS A 169 -13.71 -18.75 5.72
N THR A 170 -14.38 -17.85 5.02
CA THR A 170 -14.25 -17.69 3.58
C THR A 170 -13.99 -16.21 3.29
N ALA A 171 -13.30 -15.89 2.18
CA ALA A 171 -13.10 -14.52 1.76
C ALA A 171 -14.40 -13.83 1.26
N GLY A 172 -15.46 -14.60 1.04
CA GLY A 172 -16.75 -14.16 0.53
C GLY A 172 -16.94 -14.43 -0.97
N PRO A 173 -18.14 -14.13 -1.49
CA PRO A 173 -18.50 -14.42 -2.89
C PRO A 173 -17.72 -13.57 -3.90
N ASP A 174 -17.35 -12.34 -3.53
CA ASP A 174 -16.55 -11.44 -4.38
C ASP A 174 -15.17 -12.03 -4.71
N TRP A 175 -14.69 -12.97 -3.89
CA TRP A 175 -13.44 -13.69 -4.09
C TRP A 175 -13.64 -15.21 -4.13
N PHE A 176 -14.66 -15.64 -4.89
CA PHE A 176 -14.97 -17.04 -5.22
C PHE A 176 -14.95 -18.00 -4.02
N ASP A 177 -15.38 -17.50 -2.87
CA ASP A 177 -15.39 -18.26 -1.64
C ASP A 177 -14.03 -18.90 -1.27
N LEU A 178 -12.94 -18.14 -1.39
CA LEU A 178 -11.60 -18.62 -1.00
C LEU A 178 -11.56 -19.02 0.49
N PRO A 179 -11.26 -20.30 0.82
CA PRO A 179 -11.24 -20.75 2.20
C PRO A 179 -10.02 -20.24 2.97
N ALA A 180 -10.22 -19.93 4.24
CA ALA A 180 -9.11 -19.70 5.18
C ALA A 180 -8.41 -21.03 5.50
N PRO A 181 -7.06 -21.06 5.52
CA PRO A 181 -6.32 -22.27 5.88
C PRO A 181 -6.57 -22.67 7.34
N SER A 182 -6.47 -23.97 7.60
CA SER A 182 -6.67 -24.52 8.94
C SER A 182 -5.56 -24.09 9.89
N GLU A 183 -5.88 -23.81 11.16
CA GLU A 183 -4.90 -23.39 12.17
C GLU A 183 -3.77 -24.41 12.37
N ALA A 184 -4.07 -25.70 12.17
CA ALA A 184 -3.09 -26.79 12.29
C ALA A 184 -2.03 -26.76 11.18
N ASP A 185 -2.39 -26.30 9.97
CA ASP A 185 -1.48 -26.24 8.83
C ASP A 185 -0.66 -24.94 8.79
N LEU A 186 -1.06 -23.92 9.56
CA LEU A 186 -0.39 -22.61 9.60
C LEU A 186 1.12 -22.68 9.85
N PRO A 187 1.67 -23.52 10.76
CA PRO A 187 3.12 -23.57 10.97
C PRO A 187 3.89 -24.03 9.74
N ARG A 188 3.30 -24.95 8.94
CA ARG A 188 3.90 -25.42 7.69
C ARG A 188 3.80 -24.32 6.62
N LEU A 189 2.61 -23.76 6.44
CA LEU A 189 2.35 -22.70 5.46
C LEU A 189 3.12 -21.41 5.76
N TYR A 190 3.37 -21.13 7.05
CA TYR A 190 4.15 -19.98 7.46
C TYR A 190 5.55 -19.99 6.85
N ARG A 191 6.23 -21.15 6.85
CA ARG A 191 7.57 -21.29 6.26
C ARG A 191 7.56 -21.00 4.76
N GLU A 192 6.51 -21.45 4.07
CA GLU A 192 6.34 -21.25 2.63
C GLU A 192 6.11 -19.76 2.30
N VAL A 193 5.25 -19.08 3.06
CA VAL A 193 4.97 -17.67 2.82
C VAL A 193 6.10 -16.75 3.31
N GLU A 194 6.81 -17.13 4.37
CA GLU A 194 8.02 -16.44 4.80
C GLU A 194 9.11 -16.51 3.73
N ALA A 195 9.29 -17.66 3.08
CA ALA A 195 10.20 -17.79 1.94
C ALA A 195 9.81 -16.86 0.77
N LEU A 196 8.51 -16.73 0.48
CA LEU A 196 8.01 -15.80 -0.55
C LEU A 196 8.29 -14.34 -0.20
N ARG A 197 8.13 -13.94 1.06
CA ARG A 197 8.46 -12.58 1.51
C ARG A 197 9.95 -12.30 1.40
N LEU A 198 10.78 -13.28 1.69
CA LEU A 198 12.24 -13.17 1.61
C LEU A 198 12.78 -13.42 0.19
N ARG A 199 11.92 -13.40 -0.85
CA ARG A 199 12.32 -13.65 -2.25
C ARG A 199 13.47 -12.75 -2.73
N ASN A 200 13.54 -11.52 -2.23
CA ASN A 200 14.58 -10.54 -2.56
C ASN A 200 15.97 -10.95 -2.04
N GLN A 201 16.03 -11.78 -1.00
CA GLN A 201 17.28 -12.23 -0.37
C GLN A 201 17.75 -13.58 -0.92
N LEU A 202 16.88 -14.31 -1.63
CA LEU A 202 17.19 -15.64 -2.16
C LEU A 202 18.12 -15.58 -3.37
N ASP A 203 17.82 -14.71 -4.33
CA ASP A 203 18.60 -14.56 -5.56
C ASP A 203 19.18 -13.13 -5.66
N PRO A 204 20.52 -12.96 -5.65
CA PRO A 204 21.14 -11.63 -5.75
C PRO A 204 20.88 -10.91 -7.08
N LYS A 205 20.37 -11.61 -8.10
CA LYS A 205 20.12 -11.06 -9.44
C LYS A 205 18.66 -10.61 -9.64
N ARG A 206 17.76 -10.98 -8.73
CA ARG A 206 16.32 -10.70 -8.86
C ARG A 206 15.88 -9.74 -7.78
N PHE A 207 15.43 -8.57 -8.21
CA PHE A 207 14.85 -7.55 -7.34
C PHE A 207 13.35 -7.48 -7.61
N TYR A 208 12.56 -7.69 -6.56
CA TYR A 208 11.11 -7.55 -6.60
C TYR A 208 10.67 -6.30 -5.85
N LYS A 209 9.45 -5.83 -6.17
CA LYS A 209 8.79 -4.79 -5.38
C LYS A 209 8.64 -5.28 -3.93
N LYS A 210 8.90 -4.36 -3.00
CA LYS A 210 8.77 -4.59 -1.56
C LYS A 210 7.31 -4.70 -1.17
N ASP A 211 6.97 -5.74 -0.42
CA ASP A 211 5.60 -5.91 0.09
C ASP A 211 5.46 -5.24 1.47
N GLU A 212 4.34 -4.54 1.71
CA GLU A 212 4.09 -3.79 2.96
C GLU A 212 4.02 -4.69 4.22
N GLY A 213 3.87 -6.00 4.03
CA GLY A 213 3.85 -7.01 5.08
C GLY A 213 5.22 -7.56 5.48
N GLU A 214 6.31 -7.14 4.82
CA GLU A 214 7.66 -7.60 5.14
C GLU A 214 8.04 -7.21 6.59
N GLY A 215 8.45 -8.20 7.39
CA GLY A 215 8.88 -8.00 8.78
C GLY A 215 7.79 -8.18 9.86
N LYS A 216 6.52 -8.32 9.50
CA LYS A 216 5.40 -8.51 10.47
C LYS A 216 5.19 -9.97 10.92
N GLY A 217 6.12 -10.88 10.63
CA GLY A 217 6.06 -12.30 11.03
C GLY A 217 4.74 -12.98 10.65
N ILE A 218 4.22 -13.83 11.53
CA ILE A 218 2.94 -14.55 11.32
C ILE A 218 1.77 -13.57 11.14
N LYS A 219 1.80 -12.40 11.81
CA LYS A 219 0.73 -11.38 11.75
C LYS A 219 0.65 -10.66 10.40
N GLY A 220 1.73 -10.65 9.61
CA GLY A 220 1.70 -10.09 8.26
C GLY A 220 1.01 -10.99 7.23
N LEU A 221 0.54 -12.18 7.62
CA LEU A 221 0.01 -13.19 6.70
C LEU A 221 -1.41 -12.78 6.26
N PRO A 222 -1.73 -12.86 4.96
CA PRO A 222 -3.11 -12.70 4.52
C PRO A 222 -4.00 -13.69 5.26
N LYS A 223 -5.19 -13.24 5.70
CA LYS A 223 -6.14 -14.10 6.40
C LYS A 223 -6.67 -15.23 5.51
N TYR A 224 -6.84 -14.95 4.23
CA TYR A 224 -7.33 -15.87 3.22
C TYR A 224 -6.25 -16.07 2.17
N PHE A 225 -5.75 -17.30 2.03
CA PHE A 225 -4.82 -17.68 0.98
C PHE A 225 -4.93 -19.18 0.71
N ALA A 226 -4.57 -19.59 -0.50
CA ALA A 226 -4.49 -20.98 -0.89
C ALA A 226 -3.17 -21.25 -1.62
N VAL A 227 -2.62 -22.45 -1.44
CA VAL A 227 -1.42 -22.91 -2.15
C VAL A 227 -1.85 -23.76 -3.33
N GLY A 228 -1.58 -23.27 -4.53
CA GLY A 228 -1.85 -23.97 -5.79
C GLY A 228 -0.60 -24.62 -6.37
N THR A 229 -0.80 -25.59 -7.27
CA THR A 229 0.27 -26.17 -8.09
C THR A 229 0.05 -25.77 -9.54
N ILE A 230 1.11 -25.34 -10.22
CA ILE A 230 1.05 -24.95 -11.63
C ILE A 230 0.95 -26.22 -12.47
N LEU A 231 -0.09 -26.30 -13.32
CA LEU A 231 -0.23 -27.42 -14.25
C LEU A 231 0.72 -27.24 -15.43
N PRO A 232 1.41 -28.31 -15.87
CA PRO A 232 2.35 -28.21 -16.99
C PRO A 232 1.61 -27.89 -18.29
N SER A 233 2.22 -27.08 -19.14
CA SER A 233 1.66 -26.75 -20.45
C SER A 233 1.78 -27.96 -21.38
N THR A 234 0.67 -28.33 -22.05
CA THR A 234 0.61 -29.48 -22.97
C THR A 234 1.10 -29.10 -24.38
N THR A 235 2.23 -28.39 -24.45
CA THR A 235 2.83 -28.03 -25.73
C THR A 235 3.52 -29.24 -26.35
N PRO A 236 3.50 -29.41 -27.69
CA PRO A 236 4.01 -30.62 -28.35
C PRO A 236 5.52 -30.83 -28.16
N PHE A 237 6.26 -29.79 -27.75
CA PHE A 237 7.70 -29.84 -27.50
C PHE A 237 8.05 -29.94 -25.99
N GLY A 238 7.05 -30.01 -25.11
CA GLY A 238 7.17 -29.62 -23.70
C GLY A 238 7.29 -30.75 -22.69
N THR A 239 8.30 -31.63 -22.77
CA THR A 239 8.55 -32.63 -21.71
C THR A 239 9.49 -32.14 -20.61
N ALA A 240 10.53 -31.37 -20.94
CA ALA A 240 11.48 -30.79 -19.99
C ALA A 240 12.05 -29.47 -20.53
N SER A 241 11.32 -28.38 -20.33
CA SER A 241 11.73 -27.03 -20.71
C SER A 241 11.72 -26.12 -19.48
N GLY A 242 12.25 -24.90 -19.57
CA GLY A 242 12.23 -23.93 -18.46
C GLY A 242 10.84 -23.73 -17.85
N ASP A 243 9.79 -23.89 -18.65
CA ASP A 243 8.39 -23.76 -18.22
C ASP A 243 7.83 -25.01 -17.52
N ASN A 244 8.39 -26.19 -17.80
CA ASN A 244 7.89 -27.48 -17.34
C ASN A 244 8.96 -28.24 -16.55
N LEU A 245 8.84 -28.25 -15.23
CA LEU A 245 9.70 -29.03 -14.33
C LEU A 245 9.60 -30.53 -14.62
N THR A 246 10.73 -31.25 -14.53
CA THR A 246 10.75 -32.72 -14.58
C THR A 246 10.12 -33.33 -13.33
N ARG A 247 9.68 -34.60 -13.41
CA ARG A 247 9.05 -35.29 -12.27
C ARG A 247 9.95 -35.35 -11.02
N ALA A 248 11.27 -35.37 -11.18
CA ALA A 248 12.23 -35.41 -10.08
C ALA A 248 12.39 -34.05 -9.37
N ASN A 249 12.26 -32.96 -10.12
CA ASN A 249 12.42 -31.60 -9.61
C ASN A 249 11.12 -31.06 -9.01
N ARG A 250 9.96 -31.59 -9.38
CA ARG A 250 8.67 -31.26 -8.75
C ARG A 250 8.63 -31.76 -7.31
N LYS A 251 8.52 -30.86 -6.34
CA LYS A 251 8.40 -31.23 -4.90
C LYS A 251 7.01 -30.93 -4.37
N ARG A 252 6.83 -31.21 -3.09
CA ARG A 252 5.57 -30.99 -2.36
C ARG A 252 5.42 -29.55 -1.86
N THR A 253 6.53 -28.86 -1.63
CA THR A 253 6.55 -27.51 -1.07
C THR A 253 7.55 -26.64 -1.82
N LEU A 254 7.28 -25.33 -1.86
CA LEU A 254 8.18 -24.34 -2.47
C LEU A 254 9.55 -24.33 -1.80
N VAL A 255 9.59 -24.49 -0.47
CA VAL A 255 10.84 -24.47 0.30
C VAL A 255 11.69 -25.70 -0.03
N ASP A 256 11.09 -26.87 -0.22
CA ASP A 256 11.85 -28.07 -0.63
C ASP A 256 12.49 -27.89 -2.01
N GLU A 257 11.81 -27.23 -2.96
CA GLU A 257 12.37 -26.92 -4.27
C GLU A 257 13.58 -25.98 -4.15
N LEU A 258 13.49 -24.97 -3.29
CA LEU A 258 14.57 -24.03 -3.02
C LEU A 258 15.78 -24.70 -2.36
N VAL A 259 15.55 -25.64 -1.44
CA VAL A 259 16.63 -26.38 -0.75
C VAL A 259 17.39 -27.32 -1.70
N ASP A 260 16.68 -27.86 -2.68
CA ASP A 260 17.26 -28.73 -3.72
C ASP A 260 18.04 -27.95 -4.79
N ASP A 261 17.81 -26.64 -4.94
CA ASP A 261 18.57 -25.79 -5.86
C ASP A 261 20.02 -25.60 -5.39
N ALA A 262 20.96 -26.07 -6.22
CA ALA A 262 22.38 -26.01 -5.95
C ALA A 262 22.92 -24.57 -5.94
N GLU A 263 22.38 -23.67 -6.76
CA GLU A 263 22.86 -22.29 -6.85
C GLU A 263 22.45 -21.48 -5.62
N ALA A 264 21.16 -21.52 -5.27
CA ALA A 264 20.63 -20.90 -4.06
C ALA A 264 21.38 -21.38 -2.81
N LYS A 265 21.61 -22.70 -2.69
CA LYS A 265 22.34 -23.28 -1.54
C LYS A 265 23.78 -22.77 -1.42
N ARG A 266 24.50 -22.68 -2.54
CA ARG A 266 25.88 -22.15 -2.56
C ARG A 266 25.92 -20.69 -2.15
N TYR A 267 25.02 -19.87 -2.69
CA TYR A 267 24.93 -18.46 -2.37
C TYR A 267 24.55 -18.22 -0.90
N ALA A 268 23.50 -18.89 -0.42
CA ALA A 268 23.05 -18.80 0.95
C ALA A 268 24.14 -19.21 1.94
N LYS A 269 24.87 -20.32 1.67
CA LYS A 269 26.00 -20.75 2.51
C LYS A 269 27.10 -19.70 2.56
N LYS A 270 27.53 -19.20 1.39
CA LYS A 270 28.58 -18.17 1.30
C LYS A 270 28.19 -16.92 2.09
N LYS A 271 26.98 -16.39 1.86
CA LYS A 271 26.50 -15.20 2.58
C LYS A 271 26.31 -15.43 4.07
N PHE A 272 25.87 -16.62 4.46
CA PHE A 272 25.78 -16.98 5.87
C PHE A 272 27.16 -16.96 6.54
N GLU A 273 28.17 -17.57 5.93
CA GLU A 273 29.55 -17.56 6.45
C GLU A 273 30.12 -16.13 6.53
N ASP A 274 29.91 -15.31 5.49
CA ASP A 274 30.29 -13.89 5.49
C ASP A 274 29.65 -13.15 6.68
N LEU A 275 28.33 -13.29 6.87
CA LEU A 275 27.60 -12.64 7.98
C LEU A 275 28.03 -13.16 9.35
N GLN A 276 28.25 -14.47 9.50
CA GLN A 276 28.74 -15.07 10.74
C GLN A 276 30.17 -14.60 11.06
N SER A 277 31.03 -14.43 10.05
CA SER A 277 32.38 -13.89 10.25
C SER A 277 32.34 -12.45 10.77
N VAL A 278 31.48 -11.61 10.19
CA VAL A 278 31.31 -10.21 10.60
C VAL A 278 30.70 -10.12 12.00
N ARG A 279 29.66 -10.91 12.30
CA ARG A 279 29.04 -10.99 13.63
C ARG A 279 30.01 -11.54 14.67
N GLY A 280 30.77 -12.58 14.29
CA GLY A 280 31.77 -13.26 15.12
C GLY A 280 32.96 -12.37 15.47
N ALA A 281 33.41 -11.52 14.54
CA ALA A 281 34.50 -10.57 14.77
C ALA A 281 34.21 -9.59 15.92
N LYS A 282 32.93 -9.21 16.08
CA LYS A 282 32.45 -8.35 17.18
C LYS A 282 31.92 -9.14 18.39
N GLY A 283 32.04 -10.46 18.37
CA GLY A 283 31.46 -11.36 19.37
C GLY A 283 32.29 -11.53 20.64
N ARG A 284 31.69 -12.18 21.64
CA ARG A 284 32.34 -12.48 22.93
C ARG A 284 33.62 -13.31 22.78
N ASN A 285 33.72 -14.13 21.73
CA ASN A 285 34.87 -14.97 21.47
C ASN A 285 36.14 -14.16 21.14
N THR A 286 36.02 -13.06 20.39
CA THR A 286 37.18 -12.20 20.09
C THR A 286 37.64 -11.44 21.32
N LEU A 287 36.71 -10.98 22.16
CA LEU A 287 37.02 -10.40 23.47
C LEU A 287 37.71 -11.41 24.38
N ARG A 288 37.22 -12.65 24.44
CA ARG A 288 37.83 -13.72 25.24
C ARG A 288 39.24 -14.07 24.75
N ALA A 289 39.46 -14.11 23.43
CA ALA A 289 40.78 -14.33 22.86
C ALA A 289 41.75 -13.19 23.21
N LYS A 290 41.31 -11.93 23.12
CA LYS A 290 42.09 -10.76 23.57
C LYS A 290 42.42 -10.82 25.06
N GLN A 291 41.46 -11.24 25.90
CA GLN A 291 41.71 -11.42 27.34
C GLN A 291 42.67 -12.57 27.61
N ALA A 292 42.56 -13.69 26.89
CA ALA A 292 43.48 -14.83 27.03
C ALA A 292 44.92 -14.44 26.65
N LEU A 293 45.10 -13.65 25.59
CA LEU A 293 46.41 -13.08 25.21
C LEU A 293 46.98 -12.14 26.28
N ARG A 294 46.14 -11.51 27.10
CA ARG A 294 46.55 -10.62 28.20
C ARG A 294 46.86 -11.35 29.51
N LYS A 295 46.44 -12.61 29.66
CA LYS A 295 46.78 -13.40 30.86
C LYS A 295 48.22 -13.87 30.74
N SER A 296 49.05 -13.50 31.71
CA SER A 296 50.43 -13.99 31.77
C SER A 296 50.41 -15.51 31.93
N LYS A 297 51.22 -16.21 31.11
CA LYS A 297 51.56 -17.61 31.37
C LYS A 297 52.47 -17.62 32.59
N TRP A 298 51.94 -18.04 33.74
CA TRP A 298 52.71 -18.46 34.89
C TRP A 298 52.90 -19.97 34.82
#